data_AF-A0A2M8NH31-F1
#
_entry.id   AF-A0A2M8NH31-F1
#
_cell.length_a   1.000
_cell.length_b   1.000
_cell.length_c   1.000
_cell.angle_alpha   90.00
_cell.angle_beta   90.00
_cell.angle_gamma   90.00
#
_symmetry.space_group_name_H-M   'P 1'
#
loop_
_entity.id
_entity.type
_entity.pdbx_description
1 polymer ?
#
loop_
_entity_poly.entity_id
_entity_poly.type
_entity_poly.pdbx_seq_one_letter_code
_entity_poly.pdbx_strand_id
1 'polypeptide(L)'
;MRVMFPDAGVLRPRLKLTLWDVVVIPLIIVIILLLTIAFQGASQPFDVAATPDLTVSLDPINLPYYGLRTVFRMFLAVLLSLLFTFTVATLAAKSRRAETVIIPALDFLQSLPILGFLTVTTAIFIGMFRGSLLGLEAASIFAIFTSQVWNM
;
A
#
# COMPACT_ATOMS: atom_id res chain seq x y z
N MET A 1 -22.44 -11.88 -55.63
CA MET A 1 -21.86 -11.62 -54.30
C MET A 1 -20.91 -12.77 -53.95
N ARG A 2 -19.59 -12.54 -53.85
CA ARG A 2 -18.64 -13.56 -53.36
C ARG A 2 -18.62 -13.47 -51.83
N VAL A 3 -19.02 -14.54 -51.16
CA VAL A 3 -18.95 -14.65 -49.71
C VAL A 3 -17.50 -14.96 -49.36
N MET A 4 -16.80 -14.01 -48.75
CA MET A 4 -15.42 -14.18 -48.29
C MET A 4 -15.47 -14.87 -46.93
N PHE A 5 -15.25 -16.19 -46.90
CA PHE A 5 -15.10 -16.92 -45.65
C PHE A 5 -13.80 -16.45 -44.97
N PRO A 6 -13.79 -16.19 -43.65
CA PRO A 6 -12.57 -15.90 -42.92
C PRO A 6 -11.59 -17.08 -43.07
N ASP A 7 -10.40 -16.82 -43.61
CA ASP A 7 -9.34 -17.82 -43.67
C ASP A 7 -9.02 -18.36 -42.27
N ALA A 8 -8.73 -19.66 -42.16
CA ALA A 8 -8.34 -20.33 -40.91
C ALA A 8 -7.07 -19.72 -40.24
N GLY A 9 -6.41 -18.78 -40.91
CA GLY A 9 -5.31 -17.98 -40.37
C GLY A 9 -5.73 -16.97 -39.27
N VAL A 10 -7.01 -16.62 -39.16
CA VAL A 10 -7.53 -15.69 -38.13
C VAL A 10 -7.50 -16.32 -36.73
N LEU A 11 -7.56 -17.66 -36.65
CA LEU A 11 -7.56 -18.40 -35.38
C LEU A 11 -6.16 -18.83 -34.91
N ARG A 12 -5.07 -18.45 -35.58
CA ARG A 12 -3.72 -18.77 -35.11
C ARG A 12 -3.35 -17.88 -33.94
N PRO A 13 -3.17 -18.42 -32.71
CA PRO A 13 -2.70 -17.62 -31.58
C PRO A 13 -1.29 -17.14 -31.92
N ARG A 14 -1.12 -15.85 -32.22
CA ARG A 14 0.20 -15.23 -32.38
C ARG A 14 0.73 -14.84 -31.00
N LEU A 15 0.91 -15.79 -30.09
CA LEU A 15 1.86 -15.60 -29.00
C LEU A 15 3.26 -15.69 -29.60
N LYS A 16 3.74 -14.59 -30.16
CA LYS A 16 5.16 -14.45 -30.50
C LYS A 16 5.87 -14.08 -29.21
N LEU A 17 6.42 -15.07 -28.51
CA LEU A 17 7.31 -14.82 -27.38
C LEU A 17 8.48 -13.97 -27.88
N THR A 18 8.55 -12.74 -27.39
CA THR A 18 9.62 -11.79 -27.63
C THR A 18 10.70 -11.94 -26.56
N LEU A 19 11.91 -11.45 -26.81
CA LEU A 19 12.98 -11.41 -25.80
C LEU A 19 12.55 -10.62 -24.55
N TRP A 20 11.65 -9.66 -24.70
CA TRP A 20 11.07 -8.91 -23.59
C TRP A 20 10.16 -9.75 -22.71
N ASP A 21 9.43 -10.72 -23.29
CA ASP A 21 8.59 -11.63 -22.51
C ASP A 21 9.43 -12.49 -21.56
N VAL A 22 10.65 -12.85 -21.95
CA VAL A 22 11.61 -13.59 -21.12
C VAL A 22 12.10 -12.77 -19.91
N VAL A 23 12.05 -11.44 -19.98
CA VAL A 23 12.43 -10.56 -18.87
C VAL A 23 11.22 -10.16 -18.04
N VAL A 24 10.14 -9.75 -18.70
CA VAL A 24 8.93 -9.21 -18.07
C VAL A 24 8.17 -10.28 -17.31
N ILE A 25 8.03 -11.49 -17.86
CA ILE A 25 7.27 -12.56 -17.19
C ILE A 25 7.95 -12.95 -15.86
N PRO A 26 9.25 -13.27 -15.80
CA PRO A 26 9.91 -13.53 -14.52
C PRO A 26 9.87 -12.34 -13.57
N LEU A 27 10.00 -11.11 -14.07
CA LEU A 27 9.90 -9.91 -13.23
C LEU A 27 8.52 -9.80 -12.56
N ILE A 28 7.44 -10.00 -13.31
CA ILE A 28 6.07 -10.00 -12.77
C ILE A 28 5.91 -11.11 -11.73
N ILE A 29 6.41 -12.32 -12.02
CA ILE A 29 6.36 -13.45 -11.08
C ILE A 29 7.09 -13.11 -9.78
N VAL A 30 8.29 -12.53 -9.87
CA VAL A 30 9.08 -12.11 -8.70
C VAL A 30 8.33 -11.04 -7.90
N ILE A 31 7.73 -10.05 -8.56
CA ILE A 31 6.93 -9.02 -7.89
C ILE A 31 5.74 -9.65 -7.16
N ILE A 32 5.00 -10.55 -7.80
CA ILE A 32 3.86 -11.25 -7.18
C ILE A 32 4.32 -12.08 -5.97
N LEU A 33 5.46 -12.77 -6.08
CA LEU A 33 6.06 -13.51 -4.97
C LEU A 33 6.42 -12.58 -3.80
N LEU A 34 7.09 -11.47 -4.07
CA LEU A 34 7.46 -10.48 -3.06
C LEU A 34 6.23 -9.87 -2.38
N LEU A 35 5.17 -9.58 -3.15
CA LEU A 35 3.90 -9.13 -2.61
C LEU A 35 3.31 -10.19 -1.67
N THR A 36 3.26 -11.45 -2.12
CA THR A 36 2.74 -12.55 -1.32
C THR A 36 3.51 -12.68 -0.01
N ILE A 37 4.83 -12.63 -0.05
CA ILE A 37 5.70 -12.70 1.14
C ILE A 37 5.45 -11.50 2.06
N ALA A 38 5.33 -10.28 1.52
CA ALA A 38 5.07 -9.08 2.31
C ALA A 38 3.72 -9.15 3.05
N PHE A 39 2.68 -9.72 2.41
CA PHE A 39 1.35 -9.86 2.98
C PHE A 39 1.18 -11.04 3.96
N GLN A 40 2.01 -12.09 3.86
CA GLN A 40 1.93 -13.27 4.76
C GLN A 40 2.01 -12.90 6.26
N GLY A 41 2.82 -11.89 6.60
CA GLY A 41 2.92 -11.40 7.96
C GLY A 41 1.72 -10.57 8.42
N ALA A 42 0.96 -9.98 7.48
CA ALA A 42 -0.20 -9.14 7.80
C ALA A 42 -1.41 -9.99 8.21
N SER A 43 -1.62 -11.15 7.58
CA SER A 43 -2.76 -12.03 7.83
C SER A 43 -2.63 -12.90 9.09
N GLN A 44 -1.52 -12.82 9.83
CA GLN A 44 -1.34 -13.63 11.03
C GLN A 44 -2.34 -13.24 12.12
N PRO A 45 -2.84 -14.22 12.90
CA PRO A 45 -3.70 -13.94 14.04
C PRO A 45 -3.01 -13.00 15.03
N PHE A 46 -3.77 -12.00 15.51
CA PHE A 46 -3.32 -11.09 16.55
C PHE A 46 -4.36 -11.01 17.65
N ASP A 47 -3.96 -11.37 18.86
CA ASP A 47 -4.78 -11.22 20.05
C ASP A 47 -4.17 -10.14 20.95
N VAL A 48 -4.97 -9.14 21.27
CA VAL A 48 -4.59 -8.01 22.14
C VAL A 48 -4.55 -8.44 23.61
N ALA A 49 -5.32 -9.48 23.97
CA ALA A 49 -5.40 -10.01 25.33
C ALA A 49 -4.26 -10.99 25.64
N ALA A 50 -3.73 -11.66 24.63
CA ALA A 50 -2.50 -12.43 24.76
C ALA A 50 -1.32 -11.46 24.87
N THR A 51 -0.37 -11.72 25.76
CA THR A 51 0.89 -10.96 25.79
C THR A 51 1.55 -11.10 24.42
N PRO A 52 1.73 -10.01 23.65
CA PRO A 52 2.35 -10.10 22.35
C PRO A 52 3.75 -10.67 22.53
N ASP A 53 4.10 -11.69 21.75
CA ASP A 53 5.49 -12.13 21.68
C ASP A 53 6.28 -11.03 20.96
N LEU A 54 6.91 -10.16 21.75
CA LEU A 54 7.72 -9.03 21.27
C LEU A 54 9.13 -9.48 20.88
N THR A 55 9.41 -10.79 20.82
CA THR A 55 10.73 -11.28 20.42
C THR A 55 10.92 -11.12 18.91
N VAL A 56 11.72 -10.12 18.54
CA VAL A 56 12.19 -9.94 17.17
C VAL A 56 13.52 -10.67 17.05
N SER A 57 13.62 -11.59 16.09
CA SER A 57 14.92 -12.21 15.79
C SER A 57 15.88 -11.18 15.22
N LEU A 58 17.08 -11.13 15.80
CA LEU A 58 18.19 -10.27 15.37
C LEU A 58 19.08 -10.96 14.32
N ASP A 59 18.71 -12.17 13.87
CA ASP A 59 19.50 -12.89 12.89
C ASP A 59 19.53 -12.11 11.55
N PRO A 60 20.70 -11.86 10.96
CA PRO A 60 20.82 -11.09 9.72
C PRO A 60 20.01 -11.65 8.55
N ILE A 61 19.69 -12.94 8.59
CA ILE A 61 18.88 -13.63 7.57
C ILE A 61 17.43 -13.12 7.53
N ASN A 62 16.93 -12.51 8.61
CA ASN A 62 15.59 -11.95 8.70
C ASN A 62 15.52 -10.51 8.16
N LEU A 63 16.66 -9.83 8.02
CA LEU A 63 16.72 -8.45 7.54
C LEU A 63 16.07 -8.25 6.15
N PRO A 64 16.26 -9.11 5.14
CA PRO A 64 15.60 -8.96 3.85
C PRO A 64 14.08 -8.98 3.96
N TYR A 65 13.53 -9.85 4.81
CA TYR A 65 12.08 -9.94 5.05
C TYR A 65 11.55 -8.70 5.76
N TYR A 66 12.23 -8.22 6.80
CA TYR A 66 11.84 -6.98 7.49
C TYR A 66 11.95 -5.76 6.58
N GLY A 67 13.01 -5.68 5.78
CA GLY A 67 13.21 -4.66 4.76
C GLY A 67 12.08 -4.67 3.74
N LEU A 68 11.73 -5.83 3.20
CA LEU A 68 10.64 -5.99 2.25
C LEU A 68 9.30 -5.48 2.82
N ARG A 69 8.95 -5.86 4.05
CA ARG A 69 7.71 -5.37 4.69
C ARG A 69 7.72 -3.85 4.85
N THR A 70 8.83 -3.27 5.28
CA THR A 70 8.95 -1.82 5.45
C THR A 70 8.86 -1.08 4.13
N VAL A 71 9.59 -1.53 3.10
CA VAL A 71 9.51 -0.96 1.75
C VAL A 71 8.08 -1.05 1.21
N PHE A 72 7.40 -2.17 1.45
CA PHE A 72 6.02 -2.34 1.01
C PHE A 72 5.04 -1.37 1.68
N ARG A 73 5.15 -1.16 3.01
CA ARG A 73 4.35 -0.14 3.72
C ARG A 73 4.61 1.26 3.19
N MET A 74 5.88 1.61 2.98
CA MET A 74 6.28 2.91 2.44
C MET A 74 5.75 3.10 1.02
N PHE A 75 5.82 2.07 0.19
CA PHE A 75 5.31 2.11 -1.18
C PHE A 75 3.80 2.33 -1.22
N LEU A 76 3.03 1.58 -0.41
CA LEU A 76 1.59 1.80 -0.29
C LEU A 76 1.25 3.18 0.23
N ALA A 77 1.98 3.67 1.24
CA ALA A 77 1.78 5.01 1.77
C ALA A 77 2.01 6.09 0.68
N VAL A 78 3.08 5.98 -0.10
CA VAL A 78 3.36 6.92 -1.21
C VAL A 78 2.26 6.87 -2.26
N LEU A 79 1.77 5.69 -2.63
CA LEU A 79 0.65 5.57 -3.58
C LEU A 79 -0.61 6.28 -3.04
N LEU A 80 -0.93 6.09 -1.76
CA LEU A 80 -2.05 6.77 -1.11
C LEU A 80 -1.83 8.29 -1.05
N SER A 81 -0.61 8.74 -0.74
CA SER A 81 -0.27 10.17 -0.71
C SER A 81 -0.40 10.80 -2.09
N LEU A 82 0.08 10.14 -3.15
CA LEU A 82 -0.09 10.61 -4.52
C LEU A 82 -1.58 10.68 -4.93
N LEU A 83 -2.37 9.68 -4.58
CA LEU A 83 -3.81 9.70 -4.80
C LEU A 83 -4.45 10.88 -4.06
N PHE A 84 -4.08 11.11 -2.81
CA PHE A 84 -4.55 12.25 -2.03
C PHE A 84 -4.16 13.59 -2.67
N THR A 85 -2.91 13.73 -3.11
CA THR A 85 -2.41 14.94 -3.77
C THR A 85 -3.18 15.24 -5.06
N PHE A 86 -3.34 14.26 -5.93
CA PHE A 86 -4.03 14.46 -7.22
C PHE A 86 -5.56 14.62 -7.09
N THR A 87 -6.15 14.20 -5.97
CA THR A 87 -7.60 14.33 -5.73
C THR A 87 -7.91 15.46 -4.77
N VAL A 88 -7.59 15.30 -3.49
CA VAL A 88 -7.95 16.20 -2.39
C VAL A 88 -7.13 17.48 -2.43
N ALA A 89 -5.80 17.40 -2.54
CA ALA A 89 -4.96 18.60 -2.55
C ALA A 89 -5.20 19.43 -3.84
N THR A 90 -5.39 18.75 -4.97
CA THR A 90 -5.74 19.41 -6.23
C THR A 90 -7.12 20.08 -6.15
N LEU A 91 -8.09 19.49 -5.44
CA LEU A 91 -9.39 20.12 -5.20
C LEU A 91 -9.25 21.36 -4.32
N ALA A 92 -8.44 21.30 -3.25
CA ALA A 92 -8.13 22.44 -2.41
C ALA A 92 -7.50 23.58 -3.23
N ALA A 93 -6.55 23.26 -4.11
CA ALA A 93 -5.86 24.24 -4.94
C ALA A 93 -6.78 24.91 -5.99
N LYS A 94 -7.81 24.22 -6.49
CA LYS A 94 -8.70 24.74 -7.55
C LYS A 94 -9.96 25.42 -7.02
N SER A 95 -10.36 25.18 -5.77
CA SER A 95 -11.64 25.66 -5.23
C SER A 95 -11.43 26.41 -3.92
N ARG A 96 -11.77 27.71 -3.91
CA ARG A 96 -11.69 28.55 -2.69
C ARG A 96 -12.49 27.97 -1.52
N ARG A 97 -13.65 27.36 -1.79
CA ARG A 97 -14.48 26.73 -0.73
C ARG A 97 -13.79 25.51 -0.13
N ALA A 98 -13.15 24.69 -0.97
CA ALA A 98 -12.44 23.51 -0.52
C ALA A 98 -11.15 23.90 0.24
N GLU A 99 -10.43 24.89 -0.27
CA GLU A 99 -9.24 25.47 0.37
C GLU A 99 -9.53 25.92 1.81
N THR A 100 -10.61 26.69 2.03
CA THR A 100 -10.98 27.22 3.35
C THR A 100 -11.27 26.13 4.40
N VAL A 101 -11.55 24.89 3.97
CA VAL A 101 -11.81 23.76 4.88
C VAL A 101 -10.59 22.83 4.97
N ILE A 102 -10.03 22.45 3.83
CA ILE A 102 -8.96 21.44 3.73
C ILE A 102 -7.67 21.97 4.32
N ILE A 103 -7.26 23.21 4.00
CA ILE A 103 -5.98 23.75 4.46
C ILE A 103 -5.96 23.88 5.99
N PRO A 104 -6.96 24.50 6.65
CA PRO A 104 -6.97 24.55 8.11
C PRO A 104 -7.09 23.18 8.79
N ALA A 105 -7.79 22.23 8.16
CA ALA A 105 -7.86 20.86 8.69
C ALA A 105 -6.49 20.16 8.64
N LEU A 106 -5.75 20.32 7.53
CA LEU A 106 -4.39 19.80 7.42
C LEU A 106 -3.46 20.50 8.41
N ASP A 107 -3.57 21.82 8.57
CA ASP A 107 -2.80 22.62 9.54
C ASP A 107 -3.03 22.18 10.99
N PHE A 108 -4.28 21.93 11.35
CA PHE A 108 -4.62 21.39 12.66
C PHE A 108 -4.04 19.99 12.86
N LEU A 109 -4.26 19.08 11.90
CA LEU A 109 -3.80 17.69 11.99
C LEU A 109 -2.27 17.59 12.07
N GLN A 110 -1.53 18.42 11.33
CA GLN A 110 -0.06 18.42 11.36
C GLN A 110 0.51 18.96 12.68
N SER A 111 -0.26 19.74 13.44
CA SER A 111 0.15 20.25 14.75
C SER A 111 -0.03 19.23 15.89
N LEU A 112 -0.74 18.12 15.66
CA LEU A 112 -1.02 17.13 16.70
C LEU A 112 0.26 16.41 17.13
N PRO A 113 0.47 16.17 18.45
CA PRO A 113 1.58 15.37 18.91
C PRO A 113 1.49 13.95 18.34
N ILE A 114 2.58 13.49 17.72
CA ILE A 114 2.59 12.19 17.02
C ILE A 114 2.22 11.03 17.94
N LEU A 115 2.61 11.07 19.22
CA LEU A 115 2.26 10.05 20.20
C LEU A 115 0.74 9.97 20.44
N GLY A 116 0.07 11.11 20.58
CA GLY A 116 -1.38 11.14 20.81
C GLY A 116 -2.15 10.70 19.57
N PHE A 117 -1.75 11.23 18.41
CA PHE A 117 -2.32 10.87 17.12
C PHE A 117 -2.19 9.37 16.81
N LEU A 118 -0.99 8.81 16.95
CA LEU A 118 -0.73 7.39 16.69
C LEU A 118 -1.44 6.48 17.67
N THR A 119 -1.54 6.85 18.95
CA THR A 119 -2.23 6.01 19.95
C THR A 119 -3.70 5.82 19.59
N VAL A 120 -4.41 6.91 19.31
CA VAL A 120 -5.84 6.87 18.96
C VAL A 120 -6.06 6.14 17.64
N THR A 121 -5.28 6.46 16.62
CA THR A 121 -5.44 5.87 15.28
C THR A 121 -5.09 4.38 15.26
N THR A 122 -4.03 3.98 15.97
CA THR A 122 -3.69 2.56 16.15
C THR A 122 -4.82 1.80 16.83
N ALA A 123 -5.42 2.35 17.88
CA ALA A 123 -6.57 1.72 18.53
C ALA A 123 -7.77 1.55 17.58
N ILE A 124 -8.05 2.55 16.72
CA ILE A 124 -9.09 2.47 15.70
C ILE A 124 -8.79 1.34 14.71
N PHE A 125 -7.58 1.24 14.18
CA PHE A 125 -7.23 0.20 13.19
C PHE A 125 -7.21 -1.20 13.79
N ILE A 126 -6.69 -1.39 15.01
CA ILE A 126 -6.78 -2.67 15.72
C ILE A 126 -8.25 -3.05 15.94
N GLY A 127 -9.09 -2.09 16.32
CA GLY A 127 -10.52 -2.28 16.52
C GLY A 127 -11.29 -2.61 15.24
N MET A 128 -10.80 -2.15 14.08
CA MET A 128 -11.37 -2.40 12.75
C MET A 128 -10.96 -3.77 12.19
N PHE A 129 -9.69 -4.15 12.37
CA PHE A 129 -9.12 -5.42 11.91
C PHE A 129 -8.89 -6.37 13.07
N ARG A 130 -9.97 -6.69 13.79
CA ARG A 130 -9.91 -7.55 14.99
C ARG A 130 -9.38 -8.94 14.62
N GLY A 131 -8.48 -9.45 15.45
CA GLY A 131 -7.95 -10.81 15.30
C GLY A 131 -6.83 -10.96 14.27
N SER A 132 -6.31 -9.87 13.68
CA SER A 132 -5.25 -9.93 12.68
C SER A 132 -4.22 -8.81 12.83
N LEU A 133 -2.96 -9.08 12.46
CA LEU A 133 -1.90 -8.06 12.39
C LEU A 133 -2.17 -6.97 11.36
N LEU A 134 -3.17 -7.13 10.47
CA LEU A 134 -3.61 -6.11 9.52
C LEU A 134 -3.91 -4.76 10.16
N GLY A 135 -4.42 -4.74 11.41
CA GLY A 135 -4.68 -3.49 12.12
C GLY A 135 -3.39 -2.70 12.38
N LEU A 136 -2.32 -3.38 12.78
CA LEU A 136 -1.01 -2.75 13.02
C LEU A 136 -0.34 -2.33 11.71
N GLU A 137 -0.52 -3.11 10.64
CA GLU A 137 -0.06 -2.76 9.30
C GLU A 137 -0.75 -1.49 8.78
N ALA A 138 -2.07 -1.43 8.89
CA ALA A 138 -2.87 -0.27 8.49
C ALA A 138 -2.50 0.98 9.29
N ALA A 139 -2.32 0.84 10.61
CA ALA A 139 -1.84 1.94 11.46
C ALA A 139 -0.47 2.46 11.03
N SER A 140 0.46 1.55 10.71
CA SER A 140 1.81 1.90 10.24
C SER A 140 1.79 2.60 8.88
N ILE A 141 0.99 2.10 7.93
CA ILE A 141 0.84 2.73 6.60
C ILE A 141 0.20 4.10 6.75
N PHE A 142 -0.85 4.22 7.57
CA PHE A 142 -1.53 5.48 7.83
C PHE A 142 -0.59 6.52 8.44
N ALA A 143 0.24 6.12 9.41
CA ALA A 143 1.26 6.98 9.98
C ALA A 143 2.19 7.56 8.90
N ILE A 144 2.78 6.70 8.06
CA ILE A 144 3.68 7.11 6.99
C ILE A 144 2.96 8.01 5.98
N PHE A 145 1.77 7.61 5.55
CA PHE A 145 0.92 8.36 4.62
C PHE A 145 0.65 9.78 5.12
N THR A 146 0.25 9.92 6.39
CA THR A 146 -0.05 11.25 6.96
C THR A 146 1.20 12.13 7.04
N SER A 147 2.35 11.57 7.44
CA SER A 147 3.61 12.32 7.44
C SER A 147 4.04 12.77 6.04
N GLN A 148 3.74 11.98 5.01
CA GLN A 148 4.03 12.33 3.62
C GLN A 148 3.08 13.41 3.10
N VAL A 149 1.78 13.30 3.40
CA VAL A 149 0.76 14.28 2.96
C VAL A 149 1.03 15.66 3.55
N TRP A 150 1.50 15.77 4.78
CA TRP A 150 1.85 17.07 5.37
C TRP A 150 3.03 17.77 4.67
N ASN A 151 3.82 17.03 3.88
CA ASN A 151 5.00 17.56 3.18
C ASN A 151 4.81 17.72 1.66
N MET A 152 3.64 17.39 1.10
CA MET A 152 3.36 17.43 -0.34
C MET A 152 2.37 18.54 -0.70
#